data_AF-A0A958QME9-F1
#
_entry.id   AF-A0A958QME9-F1
#
_cell.length_a   1.000
_cell.length_b   1.000
_cell.length_c   1.000
_cell.angle_alpha   90.00
_cell.angle_beta   90.00
_cell.angle_gamma   90.00
#
_symmetry.space_group_name_H-M   'P 1'
#
loop_
_entity.id
_entity.type
_entity.pdbx_description
1 polymer ?
#
loop_
_entity_poly.entity_id
_entity_poly.type
_entity_poly.pdbx_seq_one_letter_code
_entity_poly.pdbx_strand_id
1 'polypeptide(L)'
;MSAIARYKKKGGFTQLLELIETSGVSKQEKFLSLIEAESPAWARAIREKMLSVDKIFAASDEVIKEIFTDLKELTIATASFGFGPEKLDKIMKNMGHTKQRKIQEQINLIKPGDGEITTSYIQIFAEI
;
A
#
# COMPACT_ATOMS: atom_id res chain seq x y z
N MET A 1 2.29 26.63 15.43
CA MET A 1 3.42 25.71 15.25
C MET A 1 3.26 25.01 13.92
N SER A 2 4.23 25.13 13.02
CA SER A 2 4.19 24.49 11.70
C SER A 2 4.32 22.97 11.86
N ALA A 3 3.41 22.21 11.24
CA ALA A 3 3.41 20.76 11.31
C ALA A 3 4.64 20.17 10.57
N ILE A 4 5.11 20.89 9.55
CA ILE A 4 6.22 20.47 8.68
C ILE A 4 7.59 20.88 9.27
N ALA A 5 7.65 21.90 10.14
CA ALA A 5 8.91 22.45 10.66
C ALA A 5 9.84 21.38 11.26
N ARG A 6 9.28 20.40 11.97
CA ARG A 6 10.04 19.29 12.58
C ARG A 6 10.69 18.33 11.58
N TYR A 7 10.21 18.33 10.33
CA TYR A 7 10.64 17.45 9.25
C TYR A 7 11.57 18.12 8.24
N LYS A 8 11.80 19.44 8.32
CA LYS A 8 12.71 20.16 7.41
C LYS A 8 14.20 19.84 7.63
N LYS A 9 14.54 19.08 8.68
CA LYS A 9 15.89 18.58 8.92
C LYS A 9 16.26 17.45 7.94
N LYS A 10 17.55 17.18 7.78
CA LYS A 10 18.05 16.07 6.94
C LYS A 10 17.39 14.75 7.39
N GLY A 11 16.79 14.03 6.44
CA GLY A 11 16.05 12.78 6.69
C GLY A 11 14.61 12.95 7.22
N GLY A 12 14.20 14.16 7.60
CA GLY A 12 12.86 14.41 8.13
C GLY A 12 11.75 14.23 7.11
N PHE A 13 12.02 14.45 5.81
CA PHE A 13 11.07 14.15 4.74
C PHE A 13 10.70 12.66 4.71
N THR A 14 11.69 11.76 4.79
CA THR A 14 11.47 10.31 4.83
C THR A 14 10.69 9.90 6.09
N GLN A 15 11.03 10.48 7.25
CA GLN A 15 10.28 10.24 8.50
C GLN A 15 8.81 10.69 8.41
N LEU A 16 8.55 11.78 7.69
CA LEU A 16 7.19 12.25 7.44
C LEU A 16 6.44 11.31 6.49
N LEU A 17 7.11 10.87 5.44
CA LEU A 17 6.56 9.94 4.47
C LEU A 17 6.15 8.62 5.14
N GLU A 18 7.06 8.01 5.90
CA GLU A 18 6.82 6.76 6.64
C GLU A 18 5.68 6.91 7.66
N LEU A 19 5.62 8.04 8.38
CA LEU A 19 4.53 8.31 9.32
C LEU A 19 3.17 8.39 8.61
N ILE A 20 3.13 9.00 7.43
CA ILE A 20 1.90 9.13 6.63
C ILE A 20 1.49 7.78 6.07
N GLU A 21 2.43 6.99 5.56
CA GLU A 21 2.20 5.66 4.99
C GLU A 21 1.73 4.62 6.02
N THR A 22 2.23 4.72 7.25
CA THR A 22 1.85 3.84 8.36
C THR A 22 0.61 4.32 9.13
N SER A 23 0.09 5.50 8.81
CA SER A 23 -1.14 6.03 9.41
C SER A 23 -2.39 5.51 8.71
N GLY A 24 -3.45 5.19 9.46
CA GLY A 24 -4.74 4.84 8.86
C GLY A 24 -5.35 5.97 8.02
N VAL A 25 -6.16 5.63 7.02
CA VAL A 25 -6.69 6.53 5.96
C VAL A 25 -7.17 7.88 6.46
N SER A 26 -8.05 7.90 7.47
CA SER A 26 -8.60 9.16 8.00
C SER A 26 -7.52 10.09 8.59
N LYS A 27 -6.47 9.53 9.20
CA LYS A 27 -5.33 10.33 9.70
C LYS A 27 -4.41 10.75 8.55
N GLN A 28 -4.18 9.87 7.59
CA GLN A 28 -3.38 10.13 6.40
C GLN A 28 -3.94 11.32 5.61
N GLU A 29 -5.25 11.33 5.32
CA GLU A 29 -5.94 12.43 4.63
C GLU A 29 -5.84 13.74 5.40
N LYS A 30 -6.03 13.70 6.73
CA LYS A 30 -5.86 14.87 7.60
C LYS A 30 -4.44 15.41 7.57
N PHE A 31 -3.43 14.53 7.63
CA PHE A 31 -2.03 14.93 7.52
C PHE A 31 -1.72 15.56 6.17
N LEU A 32 -2.16 14.95 5.07
CA LEU A 32 -1.96 15.48 3.73
C LEU A 32 -2.64 16.84 3.56
N SER A 33 -3.87 17.01 4.06
CA SER A 33 -4.61 18.28 4.03
C SER A 33 -3.89 19.38 4.80
N LEU A 34 -3.35 19.06 5.99
CA LEU A 34 -2.58 20.00 6.81
C LEU A 34 -1.26 20.39 6.13
N ILE A 35 -0.57 19.42 5.52
CA ILE A 35 0.69 19.68 4.81
C ILE A 35 0.42 20.51 3.55
N GLU A 36 -0.66 20.26 2.84
CA GLU A 36 -1.04 20.98 1.63
C GLU A 36 -1.38 22.44 1.92
N ALA A 37 -2.11 22.71 3.02
CA ALA A 37 -2.40 24.06 3.49
C ALA A 37 -1.13 24.85 3.86
N GLU A 38 -0.10 24.17 4.36
CA GLU A 38 1.16 24.81 4.78
C GLU A 38 2.20 24.90 3.65
N SER A 39 2.30 23.87 2.81
CA SER A 39 3.22 23.79 1.68
C SER A 39 2.71 22.82 0.62
N PRO A 40 2.05 23.33 -0.44
CA PRO A 40 1.58 22.52 -1.56
C PRO A 40 2.70 21.73 -2.25
N ALA A 41 3.90 22.31 -2.31
CA ALA A 41 5.07 21.64 -2.88
C ALA A 41 5.48 20.37 -2.10
N TRP A 42 5.43 20.42 -0.76
CA TRP A 42 5.69 19.25 0.08
C TRP A 42 4.59 18.21 -0.05
N ALA A 43 3.32 18.62 -0.05
CA ALA A 43 2.21 17.69 -0.24
C ALA A 43 2.32 16.95 -1.58
N ARG A 44 2.66 17.67 -2.66
CA ARG A 44 2.91 17.06 -3.97
C ARG A 44 4.08 16.08 -3.94
N ALA A 45 5.23 16.48 -3.37
CA ALA A 45 6.39 15.60 -3.27
C ALA A 45 6.11 14.34 -2.45
N ILE A 46 5.35 14.45 -1.36
CA ILE A 46 4.92 13.31 -0.54
C ILE A 46 4.03 12.40 -1.35
N ARG A 47 2.99 12.92 -2.02
CA ARG A 47 2.11 12.11 -2.90
C ARG A 47 2.88 11.42 -4.02
N GLU A 48 3.83 12.10 -4.62
CA GLU A 48 4.70 11.54 -5.66
C GLU A 48 5.65 10.46 -5.13
N LYS A 49 6.03 10.49 -3.86
CA LYS A 49 6.94 9.50 -3.25
C LYS A 49 6.22 8.38 -2.51
N MET A 50 4.97 8.58 -2.11
CA MET A 50 4.17 7.63 -1.34
C MET A 50 4.03 6.29 -2.06
N LEU A 51 4.25 5.20 -1.35
CA LEU A 51 3.93 3.86 -1.83
C LEU A 51 2.46 3.78 -2.22
N SER A 52 2.22 3.28 -3.43
CA SER A 52 0.89 2.99 -3.92
C SER A 52 0.90 1.60 -4.52
N VAL A 53 -0.27 0.96 -4.52
CA VAL A 53 -0.44 -0.35 -5.14
C VAL A 53 0.01 -0.32 -6.61
N ASP A 54 -0.29 0.76 -7.34
CA ASP A 54 0.16 0.94 -8.72
C ASP A 54 1.69 0.93 -8.87
N LYS A 55 2.42 1.54 -7.94
CA LYS A 55 3.89 1.54 -7.95
C LYS A 55 4.47 0.16 -7.69
N ILE A 56 3.84 -0.64 -6.84
CA ILE A 56 4.25 -2.03 -6.61
C ILE A 56 4.09 -2.83 -7.89
N PHE A 57 2.95 -2.69 -8.57
CA PHE A 57 2.70 -3.42 -9.81
C PHE A 57 3.52 -2.92 -11.01
N ALA A 58 4.04 -1.69 -10.94
CA ALA A 58 5.01 -1.15 -11.89
C ALA A 58 6.45 -1.63 -11.66
N ALA A 59 6.73 -2.30 -10.52
CA ALA A 59 8.01 -2.95 -10.28
C ALA A 59 8.17 -4.20 -11.16
N SER A 60 9.39 -4.76 -11.17
CA SER A 60 9.67 -5.99 -11.92
C SER A 60 8.93 -7.19 -11.34
N ASP A 61 8.75 -8.23 -12.15
CA ASP A 61 8.02 -9.43 -11.74
C ASP A 61 8.73 -10.16 -10.60
N GLU A 62 10.05 -10.04 -10.48
CA GLU A 62 10.84 -10.57 -9.37
C GLU A 62 10.49 -9.92 -8.04
N VAL A 63 10.38 -8.57 -8.02
CA VAL A 63 10.01 -7.81 -6.82
C VAL A 63 8.59 -8.14 -6.40
N ILE A 64 7.65 -8.22 -7.35
CA ILE A 64 6.28 -8.64 -7.08
C ILE A 64 6.25 -10.07 -6.53
N LYS A 65 7.05 -10.97 -7.10
CA LYS A 65 7.12 -12.34 -6.59
C LYS A 65 7.66 -12.38 -5.16
N GLU A 66 8.72 -11.65 -4.86
CA GLU A 66 9.32 -11.57 -3.52
C GLU A 66 8.29 -11.11 -2.48
N ILE A 67 7.68 -9.94 -2.70
CA ILE A 67 6.68 -9.35 -1.80
C ILE A 67 5.51 -10.32 -1.55
N PHE A 68 4.95 -10.89 -2.62
CA PHE A 68 3.71 -11.67 -2.48
C PHE A 68 3.93 -13.14 -2.11
N THR A 69 5.17 -13.65 -2.10
CA THR A 69 5.44 -15.06 -1.77
C THR A 69 5.26 -15.34 -0.28
N ASP A 70 5.58 -14.37 0.57
CA ASP A 70 5.48 -14.54 2.04
C ASP A 70 4.16 -14.02 2.63
N LEU A 71 3.42 -13.22 1.86
CA LEU A 71 2.10 -12.74 2.26
C LEU A 71 1.07 -13.86 2.45
N LYS A 72 0.22 -13.69 3.47
CA LYS A 72 -0.91 -14.59 3.75
C LYS A 72 -1.92 -14.57 2.61
N GLU A 73 -2.51 -15.73 2.31
CA GLU A 73 -3.47 -15.86 1.22
C GLU A 73 -4.70 -14.97 1.42
N LEU A 74 -5.16 -14.81 2.67
CA LEU A 74 -6.25 -13.90 3.02
C LEU A 74 -5.90 -12.43 2.69
N THR A 75 -4.68 -11.98 3.00
CA THR A 75 -4.23 -10.61 2.70
C THR A 75 -4.27 -10.34 1.20
N ILE A 76 -3.76 -11.28 0.39
CA ILE A 76 -3.76 -11.19 -1.07
C ILE A 76 -5.20 -11.20 -1.61
N ALA A 77 -6.03 -12.12 -1.12
CA ALA A 77 -7.44 -12.21 -1.50
C ALA A 77 -8.18 -10.91 -1.20
N THR A 78 -8.07 -10.38 0.02
CA THR A 78 -8.70 -9.12 0.44
C THR A 78 -8.21 -7.94 -0.40
N ALA A 79 -6.90 -7.81 -0.62
CA ALA A 79 -6.33 -6.73 -1.42
C ALA A 79 -6.80 -6.77 -2.89
N SER A 80 -7.07 -7.96 -3.44
CA SER A 80 -7.48 -8.12 -4.84
C SER A 80 -8.78 -7.42 -5.20
N PHE A 81 -9.69 -7.24 -4.23
CA PHE A 81 -10.93 -6.50 -4.42
C PHE A 81 -10.71 -5.01 -4.71
N GLY A 82 -9.58 -4.44 -4.26
CA GLY A 82 -9.29 -3.03 -4.49
C GLY A 82 -8.47 -2.74 -5.74
N PHE A 83 -7.64 -3.69 -6.22
CA PHE A 83 -6.77 -3.46 -7.39
C PHE A 83 -7.23 -4.18 -8.66
N GLY A 84 -8.18 -5.11 -8.57
CA GLY A 84 -8.84 -5.74 -9.71
C GLY A 84 -8.16 -7.01 -10.25
N PRO A 85 -8.81 -7.70 -11.20
CA PRO A 85 -8.42 -9.04 -11.63
C PRO A 85 -7.12 -9.08 -12.42
N GLU A 86 -6.80 -8.06 -13.24
CA GLU A 86 -5.57 -8.06 -14.06
C GLU A 86 -4.29 -8.14 -13.21
N LYS A 87 -4.28 -7.38 -12.12
CA LYS A 87 -3.17 -7.34 -11.16
C LYS A 87 -3.12 -8.62 -10.32
N LEU A 88 -4.28 -9.21 -10.01
CA LEU A 88 -4.36 -10.51 -9.36
C LEU A 88 -3.73 -11.60 -10.24
N ASP A 89 -4.06 -11.63 -11.53
CA ASP A 89 -3.49 -12.60 -12.48
C ASP A 89 -1.97 -12.48 -12.55
N LYS A 90 -1.43 -11.26 -12.52
CA LYS A 90 0.02 -11.00 -12.48
C LYS A 90 0.67 -11.62 -11.24
N ILE A 91 0.05 -11.50 -10.06
CA ILE A 91 0.53 -12.17 -8.84
C ILE A 91 0.42 -13.67 -8.98
N MET A 92 -0.75 -14.18 -9.41
CA MET A 92 -1.03 -15.61 -9.47
C MET A 92 -0.04 -16.34 -10.40
N LYS A 93 0.31 -15.77 -11.56
CA LYS A 93 1.29 -16.36 -12.49
C LYS A 93 2.63 -16.72 -11.84
N ASN A 94 3.03 -15.99 -10.81
CA ASN A 94 4.32 -16.18 -10.12
C ASN A 94 4.21 -17.03 -8.83
N MET A 95 3.01 -17.51 -8.49
CA MET A 95 2.74 -18.32 -7.30
C MET A 95 2.65 -19.82 -7.60
N GLY A 96 2.96 -20.65 -6.61
CA GLY A 96 2.72 -22.09 -6.68
C GLY A 96 1.22 -22.44 -6.69
N HIS A 97 0.85 -23.52 -7.38
CA HIS A 97 -0.55 -23.96 -7.55
C HIS A 97 -1.35 -24.10 -6.25
N THR A 98 -0.73 -24.60 -5.18
CA THR A 98 -1.39 -24.73 -3.87
C THR A 98 -1.81 -23.38 -3.29
N LYS A 99 -0.94 -22.37 -3.40
CA LYS A 99 -1.21 -21.02 -2.89
C LYS A 99 -2.26 -20.31 -3.75
N GLN A 100 -2.16 -20.44 -5.08
CA GLN A 100 -3.17 -19.94 -6.02
C GLN A 100 -4.58 -20.46 -5.68
N ARG A 101 -4.71 -21.78 -5.47
CA ARG A 101 -6.01 -22.40 -5.13
C ARG A 101 -6.59 -21.82 -3.84
N LYS A 102 -5.78 -21.71 -2.79
CA LYS A 102 -6.21 -21.14 -1.51
C LYS A 102 -6.63 -19.68 -1.64
N ILE A 103 -5.89 -18.85 -2.39
CA ILE A 103 -6.27 -17.46 -2.63
C ILE A 103 -7.63 -17.39 -3.32
N GLN A 104 -7.85 -18.20 -4.36
CA GLN A 104 -9.12 -18.23 -5.08
C GLN A 104 -10.28 -18.70 -4.21
N GLU A 105 -10.06 -19.71 -3.36
CA GLU A 105 -11.04 -20.15 -2.36
C GLU A 105 -11.40 -19.01 -1.42
N GLN A 106 -10.42 -18.25 -0.91
CA GLN A 106 -10.66 -17.09 -0.05
C GLN A 106 -11.46 -16.00 -0.77
N ILE A 107 -11.11 -15.64 -2.00
CA ILE A 107 -11.83 -14.62 -2.80
C ILE A 107 -13.31 -14.96 -2.92
N ASN A 108 -13.65 -16.24 -3.08
CA ASN A 108 -15.04 -16.67 -3.21
C ASN A 108 -15.82 -16.62 -1.87
N LEU A 109 -15.11 -16.63 -0.74
CA LEU A 109 -15.70 -16.67 0.60
C LEU A 109 -15.84 -15.29 1.23
N ILE A 110 -14.94 -14.37 0.91
CA ILE A 110 -14.89 -13.04 1.54
C ILE A 110 -15.58 -11.97 0.70
N LYS A 111 -16.11 -10.95 1.36
CA LYS A 111 -16.57 -9.69 0.76
C LYS A 111 -16.07 -8.54 1.63
N PRO A 112 -14.81 -8.12 1.45
CA PRO A 112 -14.18 -7.19 2.36
C PRO A 112 -14.75 -5.78 2.21
N GLY A 113 -14.83 -5.05 3.33
CA GLY A 113 -15.11 -3.61 3.31
C GLY A 113 -13.88 -2.78 2.96
N ASP A 114 -14.08 -1.52 2.60
CA ASP A 114 -12.98 -0.59 2.22
C ASP A 114 -11.88 -0.50 3.29
N GLY A 115 -12.24 -0.58 4.58
CA GLY A 115 -11.29 -0.60 5.69
C GLY A 115 -10.41 -1.85 5.73
N GLU A 116 -10.94 -3.01 5.36
CA GLU A 116 -10.20 -4.27 5.31
C GLU A 116 -9.26 -4.30 4.09
N ILE A 117 -9.71 -3.77 2.94
CA ILE A 117 -8.88 -3.60 1.74
C ILE A 117 -7.71 -2.65 2.04
N THR A 118 -7.97 -1.54 2.75
CA THR A 118 -6.89 -0.64 3.12
C THR A 118 -5.90 -1.32 4.08
N THR A 119 -6.42 -2.08 5.05
CA THR A 119 -5.56 -2.80 6.00
C THR A 119 -4.69 -3.85 5.29
N SER A 120 -5.20 -4.54 4.27
CA SER A 120 -4.40 -5.46 3.49
C SER A 120 -3.32 -4.77 2.67
N TYR A 121 -3.56 -3.55 2.17
CA TYR A 121 -2.51 -2.73 1.54
C TYR A 121 -1.40 -2.34 2.49
N ILE A 122 -1.74 -1.94 3.73
CA ILE A 122 -0.73 -1.65 4.77
C ILE A 122 0.13 -2.89 5.03
N GLN A 123 -0.49 -4.09 5.09
CA GLN A 123 0.26 -5.34 5.24
C GLN A 123 1.18 -5.62 4.06
N ILE A 124 0.73 -5.37 2.82
CA ILE A 124 1.58 -5.50 1.62
C ILE A 124 2.75 -4.52 1.67
N PHE A 125 2.51 -3.28 2.07
CA PHE A 125 3.55 -2.24 2.12
C PHE A 125 4.60 -2.52 3.19
N ALA A 126 4.26 -3.28 4.23
CA ALA A 126 5.20 -3.67 5.28
C ALA A 126 6.24 -4.73 4.83
N GLU A 127 6.02 -5.39 3.69
CA GLU A 127 6.94 -6.38 3.12
C GLU A 127 7.95 -5.77 2.13
N ILE A 128 7.95 -4.45 1.95
CA ILE A 128 8.84 -3.68 1.07
C ILE A 128 9.95 -3.04 1.89
#